data_AF-A0A6J8C785-F1
#
_entry.id   AF-A0A6J8C785-F1
#
_cell.length_a   1.000
_cell.length_b   1.000
_cell.length_c   1.000
_cell.angle_alpha   90.00
_cell.angle_beta   90.00
_cell.angle_gamma   90.00
#
_symmetry.space_group_name_H-M   'P 1'
#
loop_
_entity.id
_entity.type
_entity.pdbx_description
1 polymer ?
#
loop_
_entity_poly.entity_id
_entity_poly.type
_entity_poly.pdbx_seq_one_letter_code
_entity_poly.pdbx_strand_id
1 'polypeptide(L)'
;MLSKKSKQSRKEIKQVNSDTVRQLQDTVLDIKCRSMKNNLICSGLGFQADEHCEEKIQNFVQTELGKNYKISFWNVNRFGKKGMNGVRPIMARFVYRREMEHVLSQTYRLKVKPFGICEQFPPELKKKRKELYPIMKEAIKSGKNISLELDNNNKDDRHFIGMITNKIAVVLTDSATTTFGTKNMKSTIKNVKPLANLQHKPWFNKECKTARSAHRKFKRCKRESEKLRKLAKTAERHYEKVLNKAQKRYRNDFRKKMDQMRSGTPKEFWKILNEQEISKQPDICFDEQFFKELNSQRRYP
;
A
#
# COMPACT_ATOMS: atom_id res chain seq x y z
N MET A 1 24.96 46.40 20.44
CA MET A 1 23.96 45.60 19.68
C MET A 1 24.56 44.40 18.92
N LEU A 2 25.80 44.46 18.44
CA LEU A 2 26.46 43.38 17.68
C LEU A 2 26.57 42.01 18.40
N SER A 3 26.75 42.01 19.73
CA SER A 3 26.87 40.78 20.55
C SER A 3 25.58 39.96 20.67
N LYS A 4 24.41 40.61 20.66
CA LYS A 4 23.11 39.91 20.74
C LYS A 4 22.75 39.23 19.41
N LYS A 5 23.03 39.89 18.28
CA LYS A 5 22.85 39.32 16.94
C LYS A 5 23.74 38.07 16.73
N SER A 6 25.01 38.12 17.13
CA SER A 6 25.90 36.94 16.93
C SER A 6 25.51 35.73 17.79
N LYS A 7 25.01 35.94 19.02
CA LYS A 7 24.48 34.87 19.88
C LYS A 7 23.20 34.26 19.31
N GLN A 8 22.33 35.08 18.72
CA GLN A 8 21.10 34.61 18.08
C GLN A 8 21.40 33.77 16.83
N SER A 9 22.28 34.25 15.95
CA SER A 9 22.69 33.49 14.76
C SER A 9 23.36 32.17 15.11
N ARG A 10 24.16 32.11 16.18
CA ARG A 10 24.75 30.84 16.67
C ARG A 10 23.70 29.85 17.18
N LYS A 11 22.60 30.32 17.78
CA LYS A 11 21.50 29.46 18.21
C LYS A 11 20.71 28.93 17.01
N GLU A 12 20.43 29.78 16.04
CA GLU A 12 19.76 29.40 14.79
C GLU A 12 20.57 28.37 13.99
N ILE A 13 21.89 28.58 13.84
CA ILE A 13 22.78 27.62 13.17
C ILE A 13 22.79 26.27 13.91
N LYS A 14 22.82 26.27 15.24
CA LYS A 14 22.77 25.03 16.04
C LYS A 14 21.44 24.29 15.86
N GLN A 15 20.33 25.03 15.78
CA GLN A 15 18.99 24.46 15.58
C GLN A 15 18.80 23.91 14.16
N VAL A 16 19.22 24.66 13.14
CA VAL A 16 19.19 24.19 11.75
C VAL A 16 20.08 22.95 11.57
N ASN A 17 21.25 22.92 12.22
CA ASN A 17 22.12 21.74 12.18
C ASN A 17 21.52 20.52 12.91
N SER A 18 20.80 20.71 14.01
CA SER A 18 20.13 19.57 14.68
C SER A 18 18.96 19.04 13.88
N ASP A 19 18.17 19.93 13.26
CA ASP A 19 17.02 19.54 12.44
C ASP A 19 17.45 18.84 11.14
N THR A 20 18.50 19.32 10.48
CA THR A 20 19.07 18.66 9.29
C THR A 20 19.69 17.31 9.62
N VAL A 21 20.44 17.18 10.72
CA VAL A 21 20.98 15.89 11.17
C VAL A 21 19.86 14.89 11.44
N ARG A 22 18.75 15.33 12.04
CA ARG A 22 17.58 14.48 12.26
C ARG A 22 16.94 14.02 10.94
N GLN A 23 16.72 14.94 10.00
CA GLN A 23 16.17 14.61 8.68
C GLN A 23 17.05 13.61 7.92
N LEU A 24 18.37 13.78 7.98
CA LEU A 24 19.32 12.86 7.37
C LEU A 24 19.26 11.48 8.03
N GLN A 25 19.18 11.40 9.35
CA GLN A 25 19.03 10.14 10.07
C GLN A 25 17.74 9.41 9.69
N ASP A 26 16.62 10.14 9.60
CA ASP A 26 15.33 9.58 9.18
C ASP A 26 15.37 9.08 7.73
N THR A 27 16.02 9.83 6.83
CA THR A 27 16.20 9.44 5.43
C THR A 27 17.07 8.18 5.30
N VAL A 28 18.19 8.13 6.03
CA VAL A 28 19.06 6.95 6.08
C VAL A 28 18.31 5.75 6.63
N LEU A 29 17.47 5.94 7.64
CA LEU A 29 16.66 4.87 8.21
C LEU A 29 15.63 4.34 7.20
N ASP A 30 14.92 5.22 6.49
CA ASP A 30 13.98 4.83 5.44
C ASP A 30 14.66 4.05 4.31
N ILE A 31 15.83 4.52 3.83
CA ILE A 31 16.62 3.81 2.81
C ILE A 31 17.00 2.41 3.30
N LYS A 32 17.48 2.28 4.55
CA LYS A 32 17.80 0.97 5.14
C LYS A 32 16.56 0.06 5.20
N CYS A 33 15.41 0.59 5.62
CA CYS A 33 14.15 -0.16 5.65
C CYS A 33 13.74 -0.66 4.26
N ARG A 34 13.76 0.21 3.25
CA ARG A 34 13.42 -0.16 1.86
C ARG A 34 14.37 -1.19 1.30
N SER A 35 15.67 -1.05 1.59
CA SER A 35 16.68 -2.03 1.18
C SER A 35 16.44 -3.39 1.82
N MET A 36 16.12 -3.45 3.13
CA MET A 36 15.95 -4.70 3.86
C MET A 36 14.53 -5.31 3.77
N LYS A 37 13.60 -4.63 3.10
CA LYS A 37 12.16 -4.91 3.12
C LYS A 37 11.76 -6.34 2.70
N ASN A 38 12.55 -6.95 1.82
CA ASN A 38 12.29 -8.29 1.26
C ASN A 38 13.24 -9.35 1.84
N ASN A 39 13.87 -9.07 2.98
CA ASN A 39 14.84 -9.97 3.59
C ASN A 39 14.22 -10.67 4.80
N LEU A 40 14.37 -12.00 4.88
CA LEU A 40 14.08 -12.79 6.07
C LEU A 40 15.36 -13.28 6.72
N ILE A 41 15.32 -13.37 8.04
CA ILE A 41 16.36 -13.98 8.87
C ILE A 41 15.83 -15.32 9.38
N CYS A 42 16.51 -16.39 9.01
CA CYS A 42 16.25 -17.76 9.45
C CYS A 42 17.30 -18.19 10.47
N SER A 43 16.87 -18.51 11.68
CA SER A 43 17.72 -18.94 12.81
C SER A 43 17.47 -20.41 13.13
N GLY A 44 18.48 -21.09 13.70
CA GLY A 44 18.38 -22.50 14.12
C GLY A 44 18.75 -23.53 13.05
N LEU A 45 19.12 -23.10 11.84
CA LEU A 45 19.61 -23.99 10.77
C LEU A 45 21.08 -24.33 11.04
N GLY A 46 21.42 -25.60 11.29
CA GLY A 46 22.79 -26.06 11.59
C GLY A 46 23.82 -25.72 10.50
N PHE A 47 25.11 -25.67 10.83
CA PHE A 47 26.20 -25.34 9.88
C PHE A 47 26.77 -26.61 9.24
N GLN A 48 27.09 -26.55 7.94
CA GLN A 48 27.84 -27.59 7.22
C GLN A 48 28.93 -26.90 6.39
N ALA A 49 30.10 -27.53 6.23
CA ALA A 49 31.25 -26.92 5.56
C ALA A 49 30.97 -26.58 4.08
N ASP A 50 30.30 -27.49 3.36
CA ASP A 50 29.93 -27.33 1.95
C ASP A 50 28.44 -26.96 1.79
N GLU A 51 27.95 -25.98 2.57
CA GLU A 51 26.52 -25.67 2.56
C GLU A 51 26.07 -24.77 1.40
N HIS A 52 25.12 -25.26 0.61
CA HIS A 52 24.31 -24.43 -0.27
C HIS A 52 23.15 -23.81 0.51
N CYS A 53 23.35 -22.58 0.99
CA CYS A 53 22.38 -21.88 1.83
C CYS A 53 21.00 -21.71 1.16
N GLU A 54 20.98 -21.51 -0.16
CA GLU A 54 19.74 -21.38 -0.93
C GLU A 54 18.92 -22.68 -0.91
N GLU A 55 19.54 -23.81 -1.26
CA GLU A 55 18.90 -25.13 -1.23
C GLU A 55 18.44 -25.50 0.17
N LYS A 56 19.23 -25.15 1.18
CA LYS A 56 18.90 -25.38 2.58
C LYS A 56 17.63 -24.64 3.00
N ILE A 57 17.49 -23.36 2.63
CA ILE A 57 16.26 -22.60 2.88
C ILE A 57 15.11 -23.13 2.04
N GLN A 58 15.36 -23.49 0.79
CA GLN A 58 14.35 -24.07 -0.09
C GLN A 58 13.77 -25.35 0.52
N ASN A 59 14.62 -26.30 0.91
CA ASN A 59 14.23 -27.55 1.57
C ASN A 59 13.51 -27.28 2.88
N PHE A 60 14.03 -26.38 3.71
CA PHE A 60 13.40 -25.99 4.98
C PHE A 60 11.98 -25.43 4.78
N VAL A 61 11.77 -24.56 3.78
CA VAL A 61 10.43 -24.03 3.49
C VAL A 61 9.50 -25.12 2.97
N GLN A 62 10.01 -26.07 2.19
CA GLN A 62 9.21 -27.19 1.69
C GLN A 62 8.79 -28.14 2.82
N THR A 63 9.73 -28.59 3.66
CA THR A 63 9.49 -29.56 4.72
C THR A 63 8.72 -28.97 5.90
N GLU A 64 9.12 -27.79 6.38
CA GLU A 64 8.59 -27.23 7.62
C GLU A 64 7.33 -26.40 7.41
N LEU A 65 7.22 -25.73 6.25
CA LEU A 65 6.09 -24.85 5.94
C LEU A 65 5.10 -25.47 4.93
N GLY A 66 5.41 -26.64 4.34
CA GLY A 66 4.50 -27.41 3.49
C GLY A 66 4.25 -26.75 2.12
N LYS A 67 5.30 -26.20 1.50
CA LYS A 67 5.23 -25.51 0.21
C LYS A 67 5.88 -26.36 -0.86
N ASN A 68 5.17 -26.69 -1.93
CA ASN A 68 5.72 -27.55 -3.01
C ASN A 68 6.22 -26.77 -4.24
N TYR A 69 6.47 -25.46 -4.11
CA TYR A 69 6.98 -24.65 -5.23
C TYR A 69 8.36 -24.07 -4.91
N LYS A 70 9.16 -23.88 -5.97
CA LYS A 70 10.48 -23.27 -5.89
C LYS A 70 10.34 -21.77 -5.65
N ILE A 71 11.03 -21.24 -4.65
CA ILE A 71 11.06 -19.81 -4.35
C ILE A 71 12.28 -19.20 -5.05
N SER A 72 12.13 -18.00 -5.59
CA SER A 72 13.24 -17.28 -6.21
C SER A 72 13.89 -16.33 -5.21
N PHE A 73 15.17 -16.56 -4.94
CA PHE A 73 15.98 -15.69 -4.11
C PHE A 73 16.91 -14.83 -4.96
N TRP A 74 17.19 -13.62 -4.48
CA TRP A 74 18.20 -12.76 -5.07
C TRP A 74 19.57 -13.04 -4.47
N ASN A 75 19.61 -13.28 -3.15
CA ASN A 75 20.82 -13.63 -2.42
C ASN A 75 20.47 -14.37 -1.13
N VAL A 76 21.24 -15.40 -0.78
CA VAL A 76 21.05 -16.20 0.44
C VAL A 76 22.41 -16.52 1.06
N ASN A 77 22.69 -15.93 2.23
CA ASN A 77 23.98 -16.11 2.91
C ASN A 77 23.82 -16.18 4.42
N ARG A 78 24.78 -16.81 5.10
CA ARG A 78 24.95 -16.68 6.55
C ARG A 78 25.22 -15.22 6.91
N PHE A 79 24.55 -14.70 7.94
CA PHE A 79 24.57 -13.29 8.30
C PHE A 79 24.73 -13.10 9.81
N GLY A 80 25.45 -12.05 10.22
CA GLY A 80 25.51 -11.60 11.61
C GLY A 80 26.35 -12.48 12.54
N LYS A 81 26.18 -12.28 13.84
CA LYS A 81 26.92 -13.00 14.90
C LYS A 81 26.35 -14.42 15.08
N LYS A 82 27.18 -15.32 15.62
CA LYS A 82 26.74 -16.66 16.04
C LYS A 82 25.62 -16.50 17.08
N GLY A 83 24.52 -17.25 16.91
CA GLY A 83 23.43 -17.30 17.87
C GLY A 83 23.81 -18.11 19.12
N MET A 84 22.85 -18.33 20.03
CA MET A 84 23.05 -19.15 21.24
C MET A 84 23.53 -20.56 20.91
N ASN A 85 23.10 -21.11 19.77
CA ASN A 85 23.47 -22.45 19.32
C ASN A 85 24.84 -22.47 18.61
N GLY A 86 25.62 -21.39 18.66
CA GLY A 86 26.92 -21.27 18.00
C GLY A 86 26.87 -21.11 16.47
N VAL A 87 25.67 -21.17 15.87
CA VAL A 87 25.47 -21.09 14.42
C VAL A 87 24.97 -19.69 14.03
N ARG A 88 25.50 -19.13 12.92
CA ARG A 88 25.03 -17.84 12.37
C ARG A 88 23.68 -18.03 11.67
N PRO A 89 22.72 -17.11 11.82
CA PRO A 89 21.48 -17.19 11.06
C PRO A 89 21.72 -17.00 9.56
N ILE A 90 20.80 -17.45 8.71
CA ILE A 90 20.82 -17.23 7.26
C ILE A 90 19.92 -16.03 6.94
N MET A 91 20.41 -15.09 6.14
CA MET A 91 19.60 -14.03 5.55
C MET A 91 19.25 -14.43 4.12
N ALA A 92 17.96 -14.46 3.81
CA ALA A 92 17.44 -14.71 2.47
C ALA A 92 16.70 -13.48 1.94
N ARG A 93 17.16 -12.96 0.80
CA ARG A 93 16.48 -11.89 0.07
C ARG A 93 15.58 -12.49 -1.00
N PHE A 94 14.29 -12.25 -0.87
CA PHE A 94 13.29 -12.73 -1.83
C PHE A 94 13.22 -11.80 -3.03
N VAL A 95 13.08 -12.37 -4.23
CA VAL A 95 12.77 -11.61 -5.44
C VAL A 95 11.36 -11.04 -5.33
N TYR A 96 10.40 -11.87 -4.91
CA TYR A 96 9.00 -11.47 -4.80
C TYR A 96 8.54 -11.35 -3.35
N ARG A 97 8.10 -10.14 -2.97
CA ARG A 97 7.56 -9.86 -1.63
C ARG A 97 6.37 -10.76 -1.26
N ARG A 98 5.53 -11.12 -2.24
CA ARG A 98 4.37 -12.00 -2.01
C ARG A 98 4.78 -13.37 -1.48
N GLU A 99 5.90 -13.91 -1.96
CA GLU A 99 6.42 -15.20 -1.47
C GLU A 99 6.94 -15.06 -0.04
N MET A 100 7.65 -13.97 0.26
CA MET A 100 8.11 -13.64 1.61
C MET A 100 6.96 -13.53 2.61
N GLU A 101 5.93 -12.76 2.28
CA GLU A 101 4.74 -12.59 3.13
C GLU A 101 4.02 -13.92 3.35
N HIS A 102 4.01 -14.78 2.34
CA HIS A 102 3.44 -16.11 2.46
C HIS A 102 4.25 -17.00 3.41
N VAL A 103 5.57 -17.00 3.31
CA VAL A 103 6.46 -17.70 4.26
C VAL A 103 6.20 -17.22 5.69
N LEU A 104 6.13 -15.90 5.89
CA LEU A 104 5.82 -15.30 7.20
C LEU A 104 4.47 -15.76 7.75
N SER A 105 3.44 -15.84 6.90
CA SER A 105 2.10 -16.29 7.30
C SER A 105 2.07 -17.73 7.84
N GLN A 106 3.04 -18.57 7.48
CA GLN A 106 3.13 -19.98 7.90
C GLN A 106 4.05 -20.21 9.11
N THR A 107 4.70 -19.17 9.62
CA THR A 107 5.64 -19.27 10.76
C THR A 107 5.00 -19.77 12.05
N TYR A 108 3.67 -19.70 12.20
CA TYR A 108 2.97 -20.27 13.35
C TYR A 108 3.23 -21.77 13.54
N ARG A 109 3.59 -22.49 12.45
CA ARG A 109 3.96 -23.91 12.47
C ARG A 109 5.30 -24.18 13.15
N LEU A 110 6.12 -23.15 13.35
CA LEU A 110 7.45 -23.25 13.94
C LEU A 110 7.46 -23.01 15.46
N LYS A 111 6.32 -22.69 16.10
CA LYS A 111 6.27 -22.28 17.52
C LYS A 111 6.92 -23.26 18.51
N VAL A 112 6.92 -24.56 18.20
CA VAL A 112 7.48 -25.61 19.07
C VAL A 112 8.86 -26.08 18.58
N LYS A 113 9.28 -25.65 17.40
CA LYS A 113 10.51 -26.12 16.74
C LYS A 113 11.69 -25.23 17.12
N PRO A 114 12.94 -25.72 17.02
CA PRO A 114 14.13 -24.94 17.34
C PRO A 114 14.47 -23.86 16.28
N PHE A 115 13.57 -23.64 15.31
CA PHE A 115 13.77 -22.73 14.19
C PHE A 115 13.02 -21.42 14.40
N GLY A 116 13.63 -20.32 13.96
CA GLY A 116 13.00 -19.00 14.00
C GLY A 116 13.06 -18.33 12.63
N ILE A 117 11.95 -17.74 12.19
CA ILE A 117 11.90 -16.88 11.00
C ILE A 117 11.39 -15.51 11.42
N CYS A 118 12.10 -14.45 11.03
CA CYS A 118 11.65 -13.08 11.25
C CYS A 118 12.09 -12.15 10.13
N GLU A 119 11.41 -11.01 9.99
CA GLU A 119 11.80 -9.94 9.09
C GLU A 119 13.12 -9.28 9.52
N GLN A 120 13.95 -8.89 8.55
CA GLN A 120 15.15 -8.11 8.82
C GLN A 120 14.80 -6.65 9.06
N PHE A 121 15.17 -6.14 10.22
CA PHE A 121 15.09 -4.70 10.55
C PHE A 121 16.48 -4.08 10.75
N PRO A 122 16.64 -2.79 10.41
CA PRO A 122 17.81 -1.99 10.80
C PRO A 122 18.05 -2.02 12.32
N PRO A 123 19.31 -1.90 12.78
CA PRO A 123 19.63 -1.97 14.20
C PRO A 123 18.95 -0.87 15.04
N GLU A 124 18.77 0.32 14.48
CA GLU A 124 18.10 1.45 15.11
C GLU A 124 16.63 1.11 15.40
N LEU A 125 15.95 0.47 14.45
CA LEU A 125 14.57 0.00 14.64
C LEU A 125 14.48 -1.20 15.58
N LYS A 126 15.44 -2.12 15.53
CA LYS A 126 15.49 -3.23 16.49
C LYS A 126 15.59 -2.72 17.93
N LYS A 127 16.38 -1.66 18.17
CA LYS A 127 16.49 -1.02 19.48
C LYS A 127 15.15 -0.42 19.93
N LYS A 128 14.51 0.39 19.09
CA LYS A 128 13.18 0.97 19.38
C LYS A 128 12.12 -0.11 19.64
N ARG A 129 12.06 -1.17 18.83
CA ARG A 129 11.12 -2.30 19.05
C ARG A 129 11.38 -3.02 20.37
N LYS A 130 12.65 -3.15 20.77
CA LYS A 130 13.02 -3.77 22.04
C LYS A 130 12.48 -2.97 23.23
N GLU A 131 12.51 -1.64 23.15
CA GLU A 131 11.96 -0.73 24.16
C GLU A 131 10.42 -0.84 24.27
N LEU A 132 9.73 -1.15 23.16
CA LEU A 132 8.28 -1.32 23.13
C LEU A 132 7.76 -2.69 23.57
N TYR A 133 8.63 -3.72 23.61
CA TYR A 133 8.19 -5.08 23.97
C TYR A 133 7.59 -5.22 25.38
N PRO A 134 8.10 -4.56 26.45
CA PRO A 134 7.47 -4.61 27.77
C PRO A 134 6.04 -4.10 27.73
N ILE A 135 5.83 -2.92 27.12
CA ILE A 135 4.51 -2.29 26.97
C ILE A 135 3.57 -3.19 26.18
N MET A 136 4.05 -3.77 25.08
CA MET A 136 3.26 -4.70 24.27
C MET A 136 2.86 -5.95 25.07
N LYS A 137 3.77 -6.52 25.86
CA LYS A 137 3.49 -7.70 26.71
C LYS A 137 2.44 -7.40 27.78
N GLU A 138 2.51 -6.23 28.42
CA GLU A 138 1.51 -5.80 29.41
C GLU A 138 0.13 -5.61 28.77
N ALA A 139 0.09 -5.03 27.57
CA ALA A 139 -1.16 -4.87 26.85
C ALA A 139 -1.78 -6.20 26.40
N ILE A 140 -0.97 -7.15 25.93
CA ILE A 140 -1.44 -8.51 25.61
C ILE A 140 -1.96 -9.22 26.88
N LYS A 141 -1.27 -9.09 28.01
CA LYS A 141 -1.73 -9.64 29.31
C LYS A 141 -3.07 -9.06 29.75
N SER A 142 -3.32 -7.78 29.47
CA SER A 142 -4.62 -7.13 29.74
C SER A 142 -5.71 -7.43 28.70
N GLY A 143 -5.47 -8.41 27.80
CA GLY A 143 -6.44 -8.85 26.80
C GLY A 143 -6.57 -7.93 25.58
N LYS A 144 -5.71 -6.92 25.45
CA LYS A 144 -5.71 -6.02 24.28
C LYS A 144 -4.98 -6.66 23.12
N ASN A 145 -5.60 -6.67 21.94
CA ASN A 145 -4.97 -7.12 20.72
C ASN A 145 -4.10 -6.00 20.12
N ILE A 146 -2.77 -6.12 20.23
CA ILE A 146 -1.82 -5.10 19.77
C ILE A 146 -0.80 -5.70 18.81
N SER A 147 -0.54 -5.00 17.71
CA SER A 147 0.52 -5.29 16.74
C SER A 147 1.52 -4.14 16.70
N LEU A 148 2.82 -4.46 16.67
CA LEU A 148 3.88 -3.47 16.45
C LEU A 148 4.12 -3.32 14.95
N GLU A 149 3.45 -2.35 14.35
CA GLU A 149 3.68 -1.93 12.98
C GLU A 149 4.76 -0.86 12.91
N LEU A 150 5.54 -0.86 11.83
CA LEU A 150 6.41 0.26 11.52
C LEU A 150 5.51 1.42 11.09
N ASP A 151 5.72 2.60 11.67
CA ASP A 151 5.20 3.84 11.11
C ASP A 151 5.79 4.01 9.70
N ASN A 152 5.06 3.52 8.71
CA ASN A 152 5.31 3.81 7.31
C ASN A 152 4.85 5.26 7.10
N ASN A 153 5.61 6.22 7.64
CA ASN A 153 5.46 7.64 7.33
C ASN A 153 5.87 7.89 5.87
N ASN A 154 4.95 7.48 5.00
CA ASN A 154 4.58 8.07 3.72
C ASN A 154 3.29 7.42 3.15
N LYS A 155 2.42 6.87 4.02
CA LYS A 155 1.07 6.43 3.63
C LYS A 155 -0.07 6.94 4.50
N ASP A 156 0.18 7.73 5.54
CA ASP A 156 -0.88 8.12 6.48
C ASP A 156 -0.99 9.60 6.86
N ASP A 157 -0.62 10.50 5.95
CA ASP A 157 -1.09 11.89 6.01
C ASP A 157 -2.63 11.94 6.00
N ARG A 158 -3.32 10.99 5.37
CA ARG A 158 -4.78 10.99 5.32
C ARG A 158 -5.44 10.72 6.68
N HIS A 159 -4.91 9.82 7.49
CA HIS A 159 -5.48 9.53 8.81
C HIS A 159 -5.16 10.66 9.81
N PHE A 160 -3.94 11.19 9.79
CA PHE A 160 -3.57 12.33 10.63
C PHE A 160 -4.31 13.61 10.23
N ILE A 161 -4.39 13.92 8.93
CA ILE A 161 -5.22 15.03 8.42
C ILE A 161 -6.68 14.80 8.82
N GLY A 162 -7.21 13.59 8.69
CA GLY A 162 -8.58 13.24 9.10
C GLY A 162 -8.84 13.46 10.59
N MET A 163 -7.88 13.12 11.45
CA MET A 163 -7.95 13.41 12.88
C MET A 163 -7.93 14.91 13.16
N ILE A 164 -7.06 15.67 12.49
CA ILE A 164 -6.98 17.14 12.63
C ILE A 164 -8.29 17.79 12.13
N THR A 165 -8.81 17.37 10.98
CA THR A 165 -10.06 17.91 10.42
C THR A 165 -11.26 17.64 11.33
N ASN A 166 -11.36 16.44 11.90
CA ASN A 166 -12.43 16.13 12.85
C ASN A 166 -12.32 16.98 14.13
N LYS A 167 -11.12 17.18 14.67
CA LYS A 167 -10.93 18.06 15.83
C LYS A 167 -11.32 19.50 15.54
N ILE A 168 -10.93 20.03 14.38
CA ILE A 168 -11.31 21.38 13.95
C ILE A 168 -12.83 21.46 13.75
N ALA A 169 -13.44 20.46 13.11
CA ALA A 169 -14.88 20.43 12.89
C ALA A 169 -15.66 20.43 14.21
N VAL A 170 -15.23 19.66 15.22
CA VAL A 170 -15.84 19.68 16.55
C VAL A 170 -15.71 21.06 17.18
N VAL A 171 -14.51 21.65 17.20
CA VAL A 171 -14.30 22.98 17.78
C VAL A 171 -15.16 24.05 17.09
N LEU A 172 -15.23 24.03 15.75
CA LEU A 172 -16.07 24.96 15.00
C LEU A 172 -17.56 24.72 15.22
N THR A 173 -17.99 23.47 15.32
CA THR A 173 -19.39 23.13 15.60
C THR A 173 -19.76 23.58 17.00
N ASP A 174 -18.93 23.29 18.00
CA ASP A 174 -19.15 23.71 19.39
C ASP A 174 -19.19 25.24 19.50
N SER A 175 -18.22 25.92 18.88
CA SER A 175 -18.18 27.39 18.82
C SER A 175 -19.43 27.96 18.14
N ALA A 176 -19.85 27.36 17.03
CA ALA A 176 -21.06 27.77 16.32
C ALA A 176 -22.34 27.47 17.11
N THR A 177 -22.42 26.33 17.82
CA THR A 177 -23.55 25.99 18.68
C THR A 177 -23.67 26.96 19.85
N THR A 178 -22.54 27.34 20.45
CA THR A 178 -22.48 28.28 21.58
C THR A 178 -22.82 29.70 21.14
N THR A 179 -22.37 30.11 19.95
CA THR A 179 -22.51 31.49 19.47
C THR A 179 -23.84 31.75 18.77
N PHE A 180 -24.30 30.80 17.96
CA PHE A 180 -25.47 30.98 17.10
C PHE A 180 -26.71 30.17 17.53
N GLY A 181 -26.55 29.26 18.51
CA GLY A 181 -27.61 28.36 18.97
C GLY A 181 -27.96 27.28 17.94
N THR A 182 -28.30 26.07 18.39
CA THR A 182 -28.78 25.00 17.50
C THR A 182 -30.30 24.96 17.47
N LYS A 183 -30.91 25.25 16.31
CA LYS A 183 -32.23 24.66 16.03
C LYS A 183 -32.01 23.16 15.85
N ASN A 184 -32.62 22.35 16.72
CA ASN A 184 -32.71 20.90 16.58
C ASN A 184 -33.43 20.54 15.27
N MET A 185 -32.71 20.55 14.14
CA MET A 185 -33.15 19.79 12.99
C MET A 185 -32.97 18.32 13.36
N LYS A 186 -34.08 17.61 13.56
CA LYS A 186 -34.11 16.15 13.56
C LYS A 186 -33.22 15.69 12.42
N SER A 187 -32.13 15.01 12.75
CA SER A 187 -31.12 14.57 11.80
C SER A 187 -31.81 13.73 10.73
N THR A 188 -32.10 14.35 9.60
CA THR A 188 -32.42 13.61 8.39
C THR A 188 -31.09 13.07 7.91
N ILE A 189 -30.65 11.95 8.50
CA ILE A 189 -29.60 11.10 7.94
C ILE A 189 -30.22 10.46 6.68
N LYS A 190 -30.44 11.26 5.65
CA LYS A 190 -30.59 10.79 4.29
C LYS A 190 -29.24 11.03 3.63
N ASN A 191 -28.50 9.94 3.48
CA ASN A 191 -27.43 9.76 2.49
C ASN A 191 -26.13 10.55 2.69
N VAL A 192 -25.36 10.26 3.74
CA VAL A 192 -23.89 10.27 3.55
C VAL A 192 -23.55 8.91 2.95
N LYS A 193 -23.43 8.87 1.61
CA LYS A 193 -22.91 7.67 0.93
C LYS A 193 -21.49 7.44 1.44
N PRO A 194 -21.13 6.20 1.84
CA PRO A 194 -19.74 5.89 2.18
C PRO A 194 -18.86 6.27 0.99
N LEU A 195 -17.65 6.77 1.28
CA LEU A 195 -16.63 7.23 0.34
C LEU A 195 -16.26 6.12 -0.66
N ALA A 196 -17.11 5.94 -1.65
CA ALA A 196 -16.90 5.08 -2.77
C ALA A 196 -16.36 5.97 -3.88
N ASN A 197 -15.05 6.05 -3.99
CA ASN A 197 -14.38 6.22 -5.29
C ASN A 197 -14.59 4.95 -6.15
N LEU A 198 -15.83 4.49 -6.24
CA LEU A 198 -16.32 3.69 -7.34
C LEU A 198 -16.60 4.71 -8.43
N GLN A 199 -15.68 4.81 -9.40
CA GLN A 199 -15.89 5.45 -10.70
C GLN A 199 -17.39 5.50 -11.00
N HIS A 200 -17.98 6.70 -11.07
CA HIS A 200 -19.38 6.85 -11.43
C HIS A 200 -19.58 6.06 -12.74
N LYS A 201 -20.29 4.94 -12.68
CA LYS A 201 -20.56 4.07 -13.84
C LYS A 201 -21.91 4.50 -14.40
N PRO A 202 -21.98 5.51 -15.30
CA PRO A 202 -23.24 6.06 -15.79
C PRO A 202 -24.10 5.00 -16.51
N TRP A 203 -23.48 3.94 -17.01
CA TRP A 203 -24.16 2.81 -17.64
C TRP A 203 -24.80 1.82 -16.66
N PHE A 204 -24.54 1.90 -15.35
CA PHE A 204 -25.04 0.95 -14.36
C PHE A 204 -26.44 1.33 -13.84
N ASN A 205 -27.47 0.92 -14.58
CA ASN A 205 -28.87 1.31 -14.36
C ASN A 205 -29.64 0.40 -13.36
N LYS A 206 -30.94 0.67 -13.16
CA LYS A 206 -31.83 -0.11 -12.26
C LYS A 206 -31.89 -1.58 -12.65
N GLU A 207 -31.92 -1.89 -13.95
CA GLU A 207 -31.92 -3.26 -14.49
C GLU A 207 -30.65 -4.02 -14.06
N CYS A 208 -29.48 -3.37 -14.16
CA CYS A 208 -28.21 -3.91 -13.69
C CYS A 208 -28.21 -4.19 -12.19
N LYS A 209 -28.83 -3.31 -11.38
CA LYS A 209 -28.97 -3.50 -9.92
C LYS A 209 -29.83 -4.72 -9.60
N THR A 210 -30.98 -4.86 -10.25
CA THR A 210 -31.90 -6.00 -10.08
C THR A 210 -31.22 -7.31 -10.46
N ALA A 211 -30.57 -7.36 -11.63
CA ALA A 211 -29.86 -8.55 -12.08
C ALA A 211 -28.67 -8.92 -11.15
N ARG A 212 -27.93 -7.92 -10.64
CA ARG A 212 -26.86 -8.14 -9.65
C ARG A 212 -27.40 -8.71 -8.33
N SER A 213 -28.54 -8.20 -7.88
CA SER A 213 -29.19 -8.69 -6.66
C SER A 213 -29.61 -10.15 -6.81
N ALA A 214 -30.25 -10.50 -7.92
CA ALA A 214 -30.64 -11.87 -8.24
C ALA A 214 -29.41 -12.81 -8.29
N HIS A 215 -28.36 -12.45 -9.04
CA HIS A 215 -27.13 -13.23 -9.10
C HIS A 215 -26.51 -13.43 -7.70
N ARG A 216 -26.43 -12.39 -6.87
CA ARG A 216 -25.90 -12.49 -5.51
C ARG A 216 -26.73 -13.41 -4.63
N LYS A 217 -28.06 -13.37 -4.74
CA LYS A 217 -28.98 -14.26 -4.01
C LYS A 217 -28.67 -15.73 -4.35
N PHE A 218 -28.64 -16.08 -5.63
CA PHE A 218 -28.37 -17.46 -6.05
C PHE A 218 -26.93 -17.92 -5.80
N LYS A 219 -25.94 -17.02 -5.85
CA LYS A 219 -24.55 -17.35 -5.55
C LYS A 219 -24.35 -17.76 -4.08
N ARG A 220 -25.15 -17.23 -3.16
CA ARG A 220 -25.12 -17.62 -1.74
C ARG A 220 -25.70 -19.02 -1.50
N CYS A 221 -26.68 -19.45 -2.30
CA CYS A 221 -27.37 -20.74 -2.17
C CYS A 221 -26.76 -21.89 -3.00
N LYS A 222 -25.58 -21.71 -3.61
CA LYS A 222 -24.97 -22.69 -4.56
C LYS A 222 -24.60 -24.05 -3.93
N ARG A 223 -24.63 -24.16 -2.60
CA ARG A 223 -24.16 -25.35 -1.85
C ARG A 223 -25.23 -26.42 -1.65
N GLU A 224 -26.51 -26.17 -1.95
CA GLU A 224 -27.61 -27.01 -1.47
C GLU A 224 -28.21 -28.00 -2.50
N SER A 225 -28.17 -27.73 -3.82
CA SER A 225 -28.81 -28.62 -4.82
C SER A 225 -28.33 -28.38 -6.26
N GLU A 226 -28.36 -29.40 -7.12
CA GLU A 226 -28.06 -29.30 -8.56
C GLU A 226 -29.04 -28.35 -9.29
N LYS A 227 -30.32 -28.31 -8.86
CA LYS A 227 -31.30 -27.35 -9.38
C LYS A 227 -30.89 -25.90 -9.08
N LEU A 228 -30.38 -25.64 -7.86
CA LEU A 228 -29.89 -24.33 -7.44
C LEU A 228 -28.60 -23.93 -8.18
N ARG A 229 -27.73 -24.90 -8.50
CA ARG A 229 -26.55 -24.66 -9.34
C ARG A 229 -26.93 -24.24 -10.76
N LYS A 230 -27.92 -24.89 -11.37
CA LYS A 230 -28.46 -24.50 -12.68
C LYS A 230 -29.06 -23.09 -12.64
N LEU A 231 -29.87 -22.78 -11.62
CA LEU A 231 -30.44 -21.45 -11.42
C LEU A 231 -29.38 -20.36 -11.17
N ALA A 232 -28.32 -20.67 -10.43
CA ALA A 232 -27.21 -19.74 -10.24
C ALA A 232 -26.48 -19.44 -11.56
N LYS A 233 -26.25 -20.45 -12.40
CA LYS A 233 -25.65 -20.28 -13.73
C LYS A 233 -26.56 -19.46 -14.67
N THR A 234 -27.88 -19.65 -14.65
CA THR A 234 -28.79 -18.86 -15.49
C THR A 234 -28.85 -17.40 -15.01
N ALA A 235 -28.87 -17.16 -13.70
CA ALA A 235 -28.83 -15.81 -13.13
C ALA A 235 -27.50 -15.08 -13.41
N GLU A 236 -26.37 -15.81 -13.41
CA GLU A 236 -25.06 -15.29 -13.81
C GLU A 236 -25.04 -14.86 -15.28
N ARG A 237 -25.45 -15.74 -16.21
CA ARG A 237 -25.57 -15.42 -17.63
C ARG A 237 -26.50 -14.23 -17.88
N HIS A 238 -27.63 -14.18 -17.18
CA HIS A 238 -28.57 -13.07 -17.29
C HIS A 238 -27.94 -11.75 -16.82
N TYR A 239 -27.22 -11.76 -15.69
CA TYR A 239 -26.51 -10.58 -15.19
C TYR A 239 -25.45 -10.07 -16.17
N GLU A 240 -24.63 -10.95 -16.74
CA GLU A 240 -23.64 -10.57 -17.76
C GLU A 240 -24.29 -9.98 -19.02
N LYS A 241 -25.38 -10.60 -19.52
CA LYS A 241 -26.12 -10.07 -20.67
C LYS A 241 -26.66 -8.66 -20.42
N VAL A 242 -27.25 -8.42 -19.24
CA VAL A 242 -27.77 -7.10 -18.86
C VAL A 242 -26.64 -6.06 -18.76
N LEU A 243 -25.50 -6.43 -18.16
CA LEU A 243 -24.34 -5.54 -18.09
C LEU A 243 -23.81 -5.17 -19.49
N ASN A 244 -23.60 -6.17 -20.34
CA ASN A 244 -23.08 -5.96 -21.69
C ASN A 244 -24.03 -5.09 -22.53
N LYS A 245 -25.35 -5.33 -22.41
CA LYS A 245 -26.38 -4.53 -23.07
C LYS A 245 -26.35 -3.08 -22.60
N ALA A 246 -26.25 -2.85 -21.29
CA ALA A 246 -26.20 -1.51 -20.72
C ALA A 246 -24.91 -0.75 -21.11
N GLN A 247 -23.76 -1.43 -21.10
CA GLN A 247 -22.50 -0.86 -21.56
C GLN A 247 -22.53 -0.51 -23.05
N LYS A 248 -23.05 -1.41 -23.89
CA LYS A 248 -23.15 -1.18 -25.34
C LYS A 248 -24.06 0.01 -25.66
N ARG A 249 -25.21 0.09 -24.99
CA ARG A 249 -26.13 1.25 -25.12
C ARG A 249 -25.43 2.54 -24.75
N TYR A 250 -24.83 2.61 -23.57
CA TYR A 250 -24.11 3.80 -23.13
C TYR A 250 -22.98 4.21 -24.09
N ARG A 251 -22.19 3.26 -24.60
CA ARG A 251 -21.14 3.56 -25.58
C ARG A 251 -21.71 4.13 -26.87
N ASN A 252 -22.83 3.60 -27.35
CA ASN A 252 -23.50 4.09 -28.55
C ASN A 252 -24.10 5.48 -28.34
N ASP A 253 -24.77 5.70 -27.21
CA ASP A 253 -25.38 6.98 -26.86
C ASP A 253 -24.29 8.05 -26.66
N PHE A 254 -23.19 7.69 -26.01
CA PHE A 254 -22.03 8.56 -25.85
C PHE A 254 -21.38 8.90 -27.19
N ARG A 255 -21.22 7.93 -28.10
CA ARG A 255 -20.72 8.19 -29.46
C ARG A 255 -21.62 9.18 -30.21
N LYS A 256 -22.93 8.92 -30.24
CA LYS A 256 -23.90 9.84 -30.86
C LYS A 256 -23.82 11.24 -30.27
N LYS A 257 -23.70 11.34 -28.94
CA LYS A 257 -23.52 12.62 -28.24
C LYS A 257 -22.22 13.31 -28.67
N MET A 258 -21.11 12.57 -28.75
CA MET A 258 -19.82 13.12 -29.22
C MET A 258 -19.90 13.59 -30.67
N ASP A 259 -20.55 12.84 -31.55
CA ASP A 259 -20.73 13.21 -32.96
C ASP A 259 -21.58 14.49 -33.10
N GLN A 260 -22.66 14.62 -32.31
CA GLN A 260 -23.48 15.82 -32.26
C GLN A 260 -22.71 17.04 -31.71
N MET A 261 -21.93 16.86 -30.64
CA MET A 261 -21.13 17.94 -30.05
C MET A 261 -20.00 18.39 -30.97
N ARG A 262 -19.45 17.49 -31.79
CA ARG A 262 -18.39 17.81 -32.76
C ARG A 262 -18.83 18.89 -33.76
N SER A 263 -20.09 18.87 -34.18
CA SER A 263 -20.66 19.85 -35.12
C SER A 263 -21.41 21.00 -34.45
N GLY A 264 -22.06 20.77 -33.30
CA GLY A 264 -22.92 21.76 -32.63
C GLY A 264 -22.23 22.62 -31.57
N THR A 265 -21.36 22.03 -30.73
CA THR A 265 -20.65 22.73 -29.64
C THR A 265 -19.17 22.33 -29.56
N PRO A 266 -18.32 22.75 -30.51
CA PRO A 266 -16.93 22.29 -30.60
C PRO A 266 -16.10 22.54 -29.34
N LYS A 267 -16.35 23.64 -28.61
CA LYS A 267 -15.63 23.96 -27.36
C LYS A 267 -15.88 22.92 -26.26
N GLU A 268 -17.11 22.43 -26.11
CA GLU A 268 -17.45 21.40 -25.12
C GLU A 268 -16.90 20.03 -25.50
N PHE A 269 -16.92 19.72 -26.81
CA PHE A 269 -16.30 18.50 -27.36
C PHE A 269 -14.81 18.42 -27.02
N TRP A 270 -14.05 19.50 -27.28
CA TRP A 270 -12.62 19.55 -26.96
C TRP A 270 -12.36 19.57 -25.46
N LYS A 271 -13.23 20.22 -24.66
CA LYS A 271 -13.14 20.17 -23.20
C LYS A 271 -13.20 18.73 -22.70
N ILE A 272 -14.15 17.94 -23.16
CA ILE A 272 -14.31 16.52 -22.75
C ILE A 272 -13.11 15.66 -23.16
N LEU A 273 -12.53 15.91 -24.34
CA LEU A 273 -11.33 15.19 -24.79
C LEU A 273 -10.08 15.54 -23.96
N ASN A 274 -9.97 16.81 -23.55
CA ASN A 274 -8.82 17.32 -22.80
C ASN A 274 -8.98 17.16 -21.27
N GLU A 275 -10.17 16.83 -20.77
CA GLU A 275 -10.47 16.61 -19.34
C GLU A 275 -9.91 15.28 -18.82
N GLN A 276 -9.58 14.34 -19.71
CA GLN A 276 -8.74 13.21 -19.34
C GLN A 276 -7.31 13.74 -19.24
N GLU A 277 -6.79 13.85 -18.01
CA GLU A 277 -5.41 14.22 -17.76
C GLU A 277 -4.50 13.52 -18.77
N ILE A 278 -4.02 14.26 -19.77
CA ILE A 278 -2.77 13.91 -20.42
C ILE A 278 -1.81 13.92 -19.25
N SER A 279 -1.38 12.73 -18.82
CA SER A 279 -0.27 12.59 -17.88
C SER A 279 0.76 13.62 -18.32
N LYS A 280 1.00 14.66 -17.50
CA LYS A 280 1.97 15.70 -17.83
C LYS A 280 3.16 14.98 -18.42
N GLN A 281 3.48 15.22 -19.69
CA GLN A 281 4.68 14.63 -20.25
C GLN A 281 5.79 14.99 -19.26
N PRO A 282 6.63 14.03 -18.84
CA PRO A 282 7.73 14.35 -17.96
C PRO A 282 8.46 15.53 -18.61
N ASP A 283 8.82 16.52 -17.80
CA ASP A 283 9.62 17.64 -18.25
C ASP A 283 10.99 17.07 -18.62
N ILE A 284 11.10 16.59 -19.85
CA ILE A 284 12.35 16.11 -20.41
C ILE A 284 13.15 17.38 -20.61
N CYS A 285 14.12 17.59 -19.73
CA CYS A 285 15.12 18.63 -19.92
C CYS A 285 15.77 18.40 -21.29
N PHE A 286 15.37 19.22 -22.27
CA PHE A 286 15.96 19.23 -23.59
C PHE A 286 17.35 19.84 -23.45
N ASP A 287 18.35 19.00 -23.22
CA ASP A 287 19.73 19.44 -23.23
C ASP A 287 20.17 19.65 -24.69
N GLU A 288 20.19 20.91 -25.12
CA GLU A 288 20.69 21.30 -26.44
C GLU A 288 22.13 20.82 -26.70
N GLN A 289 22.91 20.56 -25.64
CA GLN A 289 24.28 20.05 -25.78
C GLN A 289 24.31 18.64 -26.37
N PHE A 290 23.34 17.78 -26.04
CA PHE A 290 23.25 16.41 -26.53
C PHE A 290 23.14 16.34 -28.07
N PHE A 291 22.34 17.23 -28.67
CA PHE A 291 22.18 17.28 -30.13
C PHE A 291 23.35 17.99 -30.82
N LYS A 292 24.05 18.91 -30.15
CA LYS A 292 25.29 19.51 -30.67
C LYS A 292 26.41 18.46 -30.76
N GLU A 293 26.54 17.59 -29.76
CA GLU A 293 27.48 16.46 -29.76
C GLU A 293 27.16 15.41 -30.84
N LEU A 294 25.88 15.05 -31.01
CA LEU A 294 25.47 14.12 -32.06
C LEU A 294 25.73 14.67 -33.47
N ASN A 295 25.55 15.98 -33.66
CA ASN A 295 25.81 16.62 -34.94
C ASN A 295 27.30 16.88 -35.20
N SER A 296 28.13 17.04 -34.16
CA SER A 296 29.59 17.13 -34.30
C SER A 296 30.21 15.77 -34.66
N GLN A 297 29.65 14.66 -34.19
CA GLN A 297 30.09 13.31 -34.59
C GLN A 297 29.66 12.93 -36.02
N ARG A 298 28.69 13.64 -36.61
CA ARG A 298 28.25 13.44 -38.00
C ARG A 298 28.95 14.35 -39.00
N ARG A 299 29.85 15.24 -38.57
CA ARG A 299 30.66 16.05 -39.48
C ARG A 299 32.11 15.57 -39.38
N TYR A 300 32.50 14.73 -40.34
CA TYR A 300 33.68 14.84 -41.21
C TYR A 300 34.12 13.45 -41.70
N PRO A 301 34.65 13.31 -42.94
CA PRO A 301 34.44 14.07 -44.17
C PRO A 301 33.36 13.47 -45.08
#